data_AF-A0A0N1B8P1-F1
#
_entry.id   AF-A0A0N1B8P1-F1
#
_cell.length_a   1.000
_cell.length_b   1.000
_cell.length_c   1.000
_cell.angle_alpha   90.00
_cell.angle_beta   90.00
_cell.angle_gamma   90.00
#
_symmetry.space_group_name_H-M   'P 1'
#
loop_
_entity.id
_entity.type
_entity.pdbx_description
1 polymer ?
#
loop_
_entity_poly.entity_id
_entity_poly.type
_entity_poly.pdbx_seq_one_letter_code
_entity_poly.pdbx_strand_id
1 'polypeptide(L)'
;MDRNAFLDDLQQKISAVIANTPAADMERNVKALVAQGLARFELVTREEFEVQRELVARLSAQAQALEARLAALEAGPRNVDRAA
;
A
#
# COMPACT_ATOMS: atom_id res chain seq x y z
N MET A 1 7.43 -12.64 -10.21
CA MET A 1 7.43 -13.80 -9.29
C MET A 1 5.99 -14.11 -8.96
N ASP A 2 5.53 -15.30 -9.31
CA ASP A 2 4.12 -15.67 -9.33
C ASP A 2 3.52 -15.72 -7.93
N ARG A 3 2.53 -14.86 -7.69
CA ARG A 3 1.77 -14.75 -6.43
C ARG A 3 1.20 -16.10 -5.97
N ASN A 4 0.93 -16.99 -6.92
CA ASN A 4 0.42 -18.34 -6.67
C ASN A 4 1.46 -19.24 -6.00
N ALA A 5 2.73 -19.19 -6.42
CA ALA A 5 3.79 -20.03 -5.85
C ALA A 5 4.03 -19.76 -4.36
N PHE A 6 3.79 -18.53 -3.91
CA PHE A 6 3.87 -18.16 -2.50
C PHE A 6 2.68 -18.70 -1.68
N LEU A 7 1.47 -18.61 -2.23
CA LEU A 7 0.28 -19.16 -1.56
C LEU A 7 0.39 -20.68 -1.39
N ASP A 8 0.94 -21.35 -2.40
CA ASP A 8 1.19 -22.78 -2.38
C ASP A 8 2.24 -23.17 -1.32
N ASP A 9 3.35 -22.43 -1.20
CA ASP A 9 4.38 -22.65 -0.15
C ASP A 9 3.84 -22.39 1.26
N LEU A 10 2.99 -21.37 1.42
CA LEU A 10 2.33 -21.07 2.68
C LEU A 10 1.35 -22.19 3.07
N GLN A 11 0.55 -22.68 2.12
CA GLN A 11 -0.36 -23.80 2.32
C GLN A 11 0.39 -25.05 2.77
N GLN A 12 1.49 -25.39 2.09
CA GLN A 12 2.31 -26.54 2.46
C GLN A 12 2.91 -26.43 3.86
N LYS A 13 3.43 -25.26 4.24
CA LYS A 13 4.01 -25.04 5.57
C LYS A 13 2.97 -25.11 6.69
N ILE A 14 1.77 -24.57 6.45
CA ILE A 14 0.65 -24.65 7.41
C ILE A 14 0.21 -26.10 7.58
N SER A 15 0.01 -26.84 6.49
CA SER A 15 -0.38 -28.26 6.55
C SER A 15 0.66 -29.12 7.29
N ALA A 16 1.95 -28.85 7.08
CA ALA A 16 3.04 -29.58 7.74
C ALA A 16 3.10 -29.34 9.26
N VAL A 17 2.80 -28.12 9.72
CA VAL A 17 2.76 -27.79 11.15
C VAL A 17 1.56 -28.44 11.84
N ILE A 18 0.40 -28.44 11.19
CA ILE A 18 -0.84 -29.04 11.72
C ILE A 18 -0.71 -30.56 11.85
N ALA A 19 -0.07 -31.23 10.89
CA ALA A 19 0.07 -32.68 10.89
C ALA A 19 1.02 -33.23 11.96
N ASN A 20 1.97 -32.42 12.45
CA ASN A 20 3.09 -32.90 13.28
C ASN A 20 3.07 -32.40 14.74
N THR A 21 2.03 -31.67 15.19
CA THR A 21 2.02 -31.08 16.54
C THR A 21 0.73 -31.38 17.33
N PRO A 22 0.83 -31.66 18.65
CA PRO A 22 -0.34 -31.76 19.52
C PRO A 22 -1.16 -30.47 19.53
N ALA A 23 -2.47 -30.56 19.77
CA ALA A 23 -3.39 -29.41 19.71
C ALA A 23 -2.96 -28.21 20.59
N ALA A 24 -2.22 -28.45 21.68
CA ALA A 24 -1.69 -27.41 22.56
C ALA A 24 -0.53 -26.59 21.96
N ASP A 25 0.29 -27.18 21.08
CA ASP A 25 1.44 -26.51 20.44
C ASP A 25 1.12 -25.91 19.06
N MET A 26 -0.05 -26.28 18.51
CA MET A 26 -0.53 -25.81 17.22
C MET A 26 -0.69 -24.28 17.19
N GLU A 27 -1.26 -23.68 18.25
CA GLU A 27 -1.44 -22.23 18.33
C GLU A 27 -0.11 -21.48 18.23
N ARG A 28 0.90 -21.95 18.96
CA ARG A 28 2.23 -21.33 19.01
C ARG A 28 2.95 -21.40 17.66
N ASN A 29 2.87 -22.55 16.99
CA ASN A 29 3.52 -22.75 15.70
C ASN A 29 2.81 -22.02 14.56
N VAL A 30 1.47 -21.98 14.56
CA VAL A 30 0.70 -21.18 13.60
C VAL A 30 1.00 -19.69 13.76
N LYS A 31 1.06 -19.19 14.99
CA LYS A 31 1.41 -17.79 15.27
C LYS A 31 2.82 -17.44 14.79
N ALA A 32 3.79 -18.35 14.97
CA ALA A 32 5.15 -18.18 14.47
C ALA A 32 5.21 -18.17 12.93
N LEU A 33 4.49 -19.06 12.26
CA LEU A 33 4.40 -19.08 10.79
C LEU A 33 3.76 -17.81 10.23
N VAL A 34 2.67 -17.34 10.85
CA VAL A 34 2.02 -16.07 10.45
C VAL A 34 2.97 -14.90 10.66
N ALA A 35 3.62 -14.81 11.82
CA ALA A 35 4.61 -13.76 12.09
C ALA A 35 5.77 -13.79 11.08
N GLN A 36 6.28 -14.97 10.75
CA GLN A 36 7.36 -15.14 9.77
C GLN A 36 6.90 -14.87 8.33
N GLY A 37 5.64 -15.14 8.02
CA GLY A 37 5.00 -14.77 6.76
C GLY A 37 4.87 -13.25 6.63
N LEU A 38 4.32 -12.59 7.66
CA LEU A 38 4.16 -11.14 7.73
C LEU A 38 5.51 -10.40 7.70
N ALA A 39 6.56 -10.94 8.33
CA ALA A 39 7.91 -10.36 8.29
C ALA A 39 8.57 -10.41 6.91
N ARG A 40 8.12 -11.29 6.00
CA ARG A 40 8.57 -11.33 4.60
C ARG A 40 7.84 -10.31 3.72
N PHE A 41 6.77 -9.71 4.21
CA PHE A 41 6.11 -8.61 3.54
C PHE A 41 6.70 -7.30 4.07
N GLU A 42 6.97 -6.34 3.18
CA GLU A 42 7.35 -4.97 3.54
C GLU A 42 6.13 -4.23 4.11
N LEU A 43 5.58 -4.74 5.21
CA LEU A 43 4.38 -4.21 5.83
C LEU A 43 4.74 -2.90 6.52
N VAL A 44 4.10 -1.84 6.09
CA VAL A 44 4.04 -0.60 6.85
C VAL A 44 3.04 -0.77 7.99
N THR A 45 3.32 -0.14 9.12
CA THR A 45 2.38 -0.10 10.23
C THR A 45 1.11 0.62 9.79
N ARG A 46 -0.01 0.31 10.47
CA ARG A 46 -1.26 1.01 10.21
C ARG A 46 -1.11 2.52 10.37
N GLU A 47 -0.32 2.97 11.34
CA GLU A 47 -0.07 4.39 11.58
C GLU A 47 0.66 5.06 10.40
N GLU A 48 1.75 4.45 9.91
CA GLU A 48 2.49 4.95 8.74
C GLU A 48 1.61 5.00 7.48
N PHE A 49 0.75 3.99 7.30
CA PHE A 49 -0.21 3.99 6.20
C PHE A 49 -1.21 5.15 6.29
N GLU A 50 -1.74 5.42 7.48
CA GLU A 50 -2.68 6.53 7.69
C GLU A 50 -2.02 7.89 7.43
N VAL A 51 -0.77 8.07 7.87
CA VAL A 51 0.03 9.28 7.59
C VAL A 51 0.23 9.48 6.07
N GLN A 52 0.61 8.42 5.36
CA GLN A 52 0.78 8.49 3.90
C GLN A 52 -0.54 8.81 3.19
N ARG A 53 -1.65 8.20 3.63
CA ARG A 53 -2.98 8.47 3.09
C ARG A 53 -3.37 9.93 3.24
N GLU A 54 -3.13 10.51 4.42
CA GLU A 54 -3.42 11.92 4.67
C GLU A 54 -2.54 12.83 3.81
N LEU A 55 -1.24 12.53 3.67
CA LEU A 55 -0.34 13.27 2.81
C LEU A 55 -0.82 13.28 1.35
N VAL A 56 -1.23 12.12 0.82
CA VAL A 56 -1.79 12.00 -0.54
C VAL A 56 -3.06 12.82 -0.69
N ALA A 57 -3.96 12.80 0.30
CA ALA A 57 -5.17 13.61 0.28
C ALA A 57 -4.86 15.11 0.21
N ARG A 58 -3.89 15.58 1.01
CA ARG A 58 -3.44 16.98 1.01
C ARG A 58 -2.79 17.38 -0.31
N LEU A 59 -1.94 16.53 -0.89
CA LEU A 59 -1.30 16.79 -2.18
C LEU A 59 -2.33 16.85 -3.31
N SER A 60 -3.33 15.97 -3.30
CA SER A 60 -4.41 15.97 -4.28
C SER A 60 -5.21 17.27 -4.24
N ALA A 61 -5.55 17.75 -3.04
CA ALA A 61 -6.23 19.03 -2.87
C ALA A 61 -5.38 20.23 -3.36
N GLN A 62 -4.08 20.21 -3.09
CA GLN A 62 -3.16 21.24 -3.57
C GLN A 62 -3.03 21.21 -5.11
N ALA A 63 -2.94 20.03 -5.71
CA ALA A 63 -2.89 19.86 -7.16
C ALA A 63 -4.13 20.46 -7.84
N GLN A 64 -5.33 20.12 -7.35
CA GLN A 64 -6.59 20.68 -7.85
C GLN A 64 -6.64 22.20 -7.73
N ALA A 65 -6.16 22.77 -6.63
CA ALA A 65 -6.11 24.22 -6.45
C ALA A 65 -5.14 24.90 -7.45
N LEU A 66 -4.01 24.27 -7.73
CA LEU A 66 -3.05 24.76 -8.72
C LEU A 66 -3.59 24.65 -10.14
N GLU A 67 -4.23 23.52 -10.48
CA GLU A 67 -4.91 23.33 -11.78
C GLU A 67 -5.99 24.38 -12.00
N ALA A 68 -6.80 24.69 -11.00
CA ALA A 68 -7.82 25.74 -11.08
C ALA A 68 -7.20 27.13 -11.31
N ARG A 69 -6.08 27.43 -10.64
CA ARG A 69 -5.35 28.69 -10.85
C ARG A 69 -4.75 28.77 -12.25
N LEU A 70 -4.19 27.67 -12.75
CA LEU A 70 -3.65 27.59 -14.09
C LEU A 70 -4.74 27.83 -15.13
N ALA A 71 -5.88 27.15 -15.01
CA ALA A 71 -7.02 27.34 -15.90
C ALA A 71 -7.54 28.78 -15.90
N ALA A 72 -7.58 29.45 -14.73
CA ALA A 72 -7.97 30.86 -14.65
C ALA A 72 -6.97 31.79 -15.35
N LEU A 73 -5.66 31.49 -15.27
CA LEU A 73 -4.62 32.25 -15.95
C LEU A 73 -4.61 32.01 -17.47
N GLU A 74 -4.85 30.76 -17.90
CA GLU A 74 -4.96 30.39 -19.30
C GLU A 74 -6.24 30.95 -19.96
N ALA A 75 -7.31 31.15 -19.18
CA ALA A 75 -8.54 31.81 -19.61
C ALA A 75 -8.45 33.36 -19.61
N GLY A 76 -7.44 33.93 -18.96
CA GLY A 76 -7.10 35.35 -19.04
C GLY A 76 -6.66 35.73 -20.45
N PRO A 77 -6.76 37.02 -20.85
CA PRO A 77 -6.58 37.43 -22.23
C PRO A 77 -5.22 36.96 -22.73
N ARG A 78 -5.23 36.07 -23.73
CA ARG A 78 -4.06 35.81 -24.58
C ARG A 78 -3.46 37.17 -24.90
N ASN A 79 -2.23 37.41 -24.45
CA ASN A 79 -1.41 38.51 -24.90
C ASN A 79 -1.13 38.32 -26.40
N VAL A 80 -2.14 38.56 -27.24
CA VAL A 80 -2.04 38.66 -28.69
C VAL A 80 -1.53 40.06 -29.09
N ASP A 81 -1.41 40.98 -28.12
CA ASP A 81 -1.11 42.40 -28.35
C ASP A 81 0.36 42.81 -28.20
N ARG A 82 1.32 41.87 -28.08
CA ARG A 82 2.76 42.23 -28.05
C ARG A 82 3.46 42.14 -29.41
N ALA A 83 2.73 41.92 -30.50
CA ALA A 83 3.28 41.76 -31.85
C ALA A 83 2.49 42.49 -32.94
N ALA A 84 2.06 43.73 -32.67
CA ALA A 84 1.60 44.68 -33.69
C ALA A 84 2.23 46.06 -33.47
#